data_AF-A0A353B7L1-F1
#
_entry.id   AF-A0A353B7L1-F1
#
_cell.length_a   1.000
_cell.length_b   1.000
_cell.length_c   1.000
_cell.angle_alpha   90.00
_cell.angle_beta   90.00
_cell.angle_gamma   90.00
#
_symmetry.space_group_name_H-M   'P 1'
#
loop_
_entity.id
_entity.type
_entity.pdbx_description
1 polymer ?
#
loop_
_entity_poly.entity_id
_entity_poly.type
_entity_poly.pdbx_seq_one_letter_code
_entity_poly.pdbx_strand_id
1 'polypeptide(L)'
;MVVNLASMKNCMSLLLGVVATVALSSGRLRAQRTTPLRVHDPMRVVGLTPTARKFSLLSESYRANAKRRAEYTEERRKIIDSSNGSSEDFERVATHAFIRKLELVQRQLDAALAAEVMQSELPIGFRQQGHFELTLAFVDGAMLRRQLAQLDAASRLVVERRQKLMLQQYDLYERFVQLQREELELLHKYFDQSDVSSVATADELRDALQILEQSPQDNFGAQLSKAITLMRLGRTEAATKVLGEVKGEVQGHHKLARPLAMALQAEILARSGKSVEARKMLATAAKIVPLEPRVAWLEARVWAILGEERQALRSWQKLQKSRQFGVVTNRGIALTCCLRNKISRGEATKAAERAKLASSLAGGEDWCSEIALALATAHLGDLSEAIKIAEAAAQLTNGDKQQICLSIAEQLSSGTIPAWDF
;
A
#
# COMPACT_ATOMS: atom_id res chain seq x y z
N MET A 1 -45.08 -19.30 5.93
CA MET A 1 -44.08 -18.37 5.35
C MET A 1 -43.48 -19.01 4.12
N VAL A 2 -43.96 -18.65 2.94
CA VAL A 2 -43.40 -19.09 1.66
C VAL A 2 -42.18 -18.21 1.40
N VAL A 3 -40.99 -18.75 1.66
CA VAL A 3 -39.73 -18.07 1.34
C VAL A 3 -39.55 -18.15 -0.18
N ASN A 4 -39.50 -16.99 -0.81
CA ASN A 4 -39.51 -16.81 -2.24
C ASN A 4 -38.14 -17.19 -2.85
N LEU A 5 -38.06 -18.38 -3.47
CA LEU A 5 -36.90 -18.91 -4.21
C LEU A 5 -36.41 -17.98 -5.36
N ALA A 6 -37.21 -16.98 -5.75
CA ALA A 6 -36.80 -15.98 -6.75
C ALA A 6 -35.71 -15.01 -6.25
N SER A 7 -35.58 -14.78 -4.94
CA SER A 7 -34.60 -13.84 -4.38
C SER A 7 -33.15 -14.35 -4.47
N MET A 8 -32.93 -15.66 -4.34
CA MET A 8 -31.59 -16.26 -4.45
C MET A 8 -31.07 -16.33 -5.89
N LYS A 9 -31.95 -16.46 -6.90
CA LYS A 9 -31.54 -16.42 -8.32
C LYS A 9 -31.04 -15.04 -8.74
N ASN A 10 -31.59 -13.97 -8.16
CA ASN A 10 -31.16 -12.60 -8.48
C ASN A 10 -29.76 -12.27 -7.92
N CYS A 11 -29.40 -12.77 -6.74
CA CYS A 11 -28.05 -12.59 -6.18
C CYS A 11 -26.95 -13.33 -6.98
N MET A 12 -27.25 -14.49 -7.56
CA MET A 12 -26.31 -15.21 -8.42
C MET A 12 -26.17 -14.57 -9.82
N SER A 13 -27.26 -14.02 -10.38
CA SER A 13 -27.21 -13.34 -11.69
C SER A 13 -26.41 -12.03 -11.66
N LEU A 14 -26.40 -11.31 -10.53
CA LEU A 14 -25.61 -10.09 -10.33
C LEU A 14 -24.11 -10.38 -10.22
N LEU A 15 -23.72 -11.54 -9.68
CA LEU A 15 -22.32 -11.98 -9.63
C LEU A 15 -21.80 -12.46 -10.99
N LEU A 16 -22.65 -13.07 -11.82
CA LEU A 16 -22.29 -13.49 -13.19
C LEU A 16 -22.30 -12.31 -14.19
N GLY A 17 -23.17 -11.32 -14.01
CA GLY A 17 -23.23 -10.12 -14.86
C GLY A 17 -21.99 -9.22 -14.78
N VAL A 18 -21.31 -9.18 -13.63
CA VAL A 18 -20.06 -8.41 -13.47
C VAL A 18 -18.87 -9.10 -14.17
N VAL A 19 -18.92 -10.41 -14.37
CA VAL A 19 -17.87 -11.18 -15.05
C VAL A 19 -17.91 -11.01 -16.57
N ALA A 20 -19.10 -10.82 -17.17
CA ALA A 20 -19.24 -10.65 -18.62
C ALA A 20 -18.75 -9.28 -19.11
N THR A 21 -18.91 -8.21 -18.33
CA THR A 21 -18.55 -6.84 -18.73
C THR A 21 -17.04 -6.57 -18.69
N VAL A 22 -16.26 -7.38 -17.93
CA VAL A 22 -14.79 -7.29 -17.90
C VAL A 22 -14.15 -8.15 -19.00
N ALA A 23 -14.84 -9.19 -19.50
CA ALA A 23 -14.30 -10.08 -20.53
C ALA A 23 -14.41 -9.54 -21.97
N LEU A 24 -15.25 -8.54 -22.23
CA LEU A 24 -15.50 -8.01 -23.58
C LEU A 24 -14.64 -6.79 -23.99
N SER A 25 -13.80 -6.25 -23.10
CA SER A 25 -12.90 -5.13 -23.42
C SER A 25 -11.45 -5.53 -23.74
N SER A 26 -11.10 -6.82 -23.61
CA SER A 26 -9.76 -7.35 -23.92
C SER A 26 -9.68 -8.02 -25.30
N GLY A 27 -10.26 -7.39 -26.32
CA GLY A 27 -10.25 -7.86 -27.70
C GLY A 27 -9.10 -7.29 -28.52
N ARG A 28 -8.15 -8.17 -28.88
CA ARG A 28 -7.08 -8.02 -29.91
C ARG A 28 -5.83 -7.22 -29.52
N LEU A 29 -4.91 -7.90 -28.82
CA LEU A 29 -3.48 -7.70 -29.05
C LEU A 29 -2.92 -8.96 -29.74
N ARG A 30 -2.46 -8.79 -30.97
CA ARG A 30 -1.77 -9.82 -31.76
C ARG A 30 -0.50 -10.24 -31.01
N ALA A 31 -0.34 -11.54 -30.79
CA ALA A 31 0.89 -12.14 -30.31
C ALA A 31 2.01 -11.92 -31.35
N GLN A 32 2.84 -10.89 -31.16
CA GLN A 32 4.17 -10.87 -31.72
C GLN A 32 5.02 -11.86 -30.92
N ARG A 33 5.63 -12.82 -31.61
CA ARG A 33 6.63 -13.74 -31.05
C ARG A 33 7.80 -12.90 -30.54
N THR A 34 7.85 -12.66 -29.24
CA THR A 34 9.04 -12.15 -28.56
C THR A 34 10.02 -13.30 -28.42
N THR A 35 11.19 -13.15 -29.06
CA THR A 35 12.37 -13.97 -28.82
C THR A 35 12.66 -14.03 -27.32
N PRO A 36 13.07 -15.19 -26.75
CA PRO A 36 13.44 -15.27 -25.36
C PRO A 36 14.63 -14.34 -25.12
N LEU A 37 14.41 -13.29 -24.33
CA LEU A 37 15.47 -12.43 -23.82
C LEU A 37 16.44 -13.33 -23.03
N ARG A 38 17.70 -13.38 -23.48
CA ARG A 38 18.80 -13.91 -22.68
C ARG A 38 18.77 -13.17 -21.35
N VAL A 39 18.50 -13.90 -20.27
CA VAL A 39 18.71 -13.42 -18.90
C VAL A 39 20.22 -13.26 -18.77
N HIS A 40 20.71 -12.05 -19.02
CA HIS A 40 22.08 -11.68 -18.67
C HIS A 40 22.23 -11.88 -17.16
N ASP A 41 23.33 -12.52 -16.76
CA ASP A 41 23.77 -12.64 -15.37
C ASP A 41 23.54 -11.31 -14.63
N PRO A 42 23.11 -11.33 -13.35
CA PRO A 42 22.99 -10.12 -12.57
C PRO A 42 24.37 -9.47 -12.55
N MET A 43 24.50 -8.36 -13.30
CA MET A 43 25.72 -7.59 -13.35
C MET A 43 26.14 -7.35 -11.89
N ARG A 44 27.33 -7.82 -11.51
CA ARG A 44 28.05 -7.21 -10.39
C ARG A 44 28.35 -5.78 -10.83
N VAL A 45 27.39 -4.87 -10.62
CA VAL A 45 27.57 -3.45 -10.91
C VAL A 45 28.49 -2.91 -9.83
N VAL A 46 29.79 -3.07 -10.04
CA VAL A 46 30.82 -2.38 -9.27
C VAL A 46 30.65 -0.90 -9.57
N GLY A 47 30.28 -0.10 -8.57
CA GLY A 47 30.17 1.35 -8.69
C GLY A 47 28.80 1.99 -8.47
N LEU A 48 27.75 1.24 -8.09
CA LEU A 48 26.49 1.89 -7.71
C LEU A 48 26.61 2.65 -6.40
N THR A 49 26.06 3.87 -6.35
CA THR A 49 25.83 4.59 -5.09
C THR A 49 24.93 3.79 -4.13
N PRO A 50 25.03 4.01 -2.80
CA PRO A 50 24.20 3.32 -1.82
C PRO A 50 22.70 3.39 -2.11
N THR A 51 22.21 4.54 -2.57
CA THR A 51 20.80 4.76 -2.93
C THR A 51 20.39 3.92 -4.14
N ALA A 52 21.21 3.93 -5.19
CA ALA A 52 20.98 3.12 -6.38
C ALA A 52 20.93 1.62 -6.07
N ARG A 53 21.88 1.12 -5.26
CA ARG A 53 21.89 -0.28 -4.81
C ARG A 53 20.60 -0.69 -4.09
N LYS A 54 20.04 0.18 -3.24
CA LYS A 54 18.78 -0.10 -2.53
C LYS A 54 17.60 -0.23 -3.51
N PHE A 55 17.48 0.64 -4.51
CA PHE A 55 16.44 0.54 -5.54
C PHE A 55 16.58 -0.68 -6.44
N SER A 56 17.82 -1.11 -6.74
CA SER A 56 18.07 -2.35 -7.48
C SER A 56 17.49 -3.56 -6.74
N LEU A 57 17.74 -3.68 -5.43
CA LEU A 57 17.20 -4.77 -4.60
C LEU A 57 15.66 -4.73 -4.51
N LEU A 58 15.08 -3.53 -4.40
CA LEU A 58 13.61 -3.39 -4.42
C LEU A 58 13.01 -3.76 -5.78
N SER A 59 13.71 -3.50 -6.88
CA SER A 59 13.27 -3.84 -8.23
C SER A 59 13.25 -5.35 -8.44
N GLU A 60 14.27 -6.06 -7.95
CA GLU A 60 14.31 -7.53 -7.92
C GLU A 60 13.18 -8.12 -7.09
N SER A 61 12.95 -7.58 -5.89
CA SER A 61 11.85 -8.00 -5.01
C SER A 61 10.49 -7.81 -5.70
N TYR A 62 10.28 -6.69 -6.38
CA TYR A 62 9.05 -6.45 -7.14
C TYR A 62 8.86 -7.46 -8.29
N ARG A 63 9.92 -7.74 -9.07
CA ARG A 63 9.85 -8.72 -10.16
C ARG A 63 9.52 -10.13 -9.64
N ALA A 64 10.05 -10.50 -8.48
CA ALA A 64 9.70 -11.76 -7.81
C ALA A 64 8.21 -11.79 -7.39
N ASN A 65 7.67 -10.69 -6.87
CA ASN A 65 6.25 -10.58 -6.54
C ASN A 65 5.36 -10.65 -7.78
N ALA A 66 5.74 -9.96 -8.86
CA ALA A 66 5.02 -10.00 -10.13
C ALA A 66 4.95 -11.42 -10.71
N LYS A 67 6.05 -12.17 -10.64
CA LYS A 67 6.09 -13.59 -11.04
C LYS A 67 5.12 -14.44 -10.18
N ARG A 68 5.17 -14.29 -8.85
CA ARG A 68 4.24 -14.99 -7.93
C ARG A 68 2.78 -14.62 -8.20
N ARG A 69 2.49 -13.39 -8.58
CA ARG A 69 1.13 -12.94 -8.97
C ARG A 69 0.64 -13.62 -10.24
N ALA A 70 1.52 -13.76 -11.23
CA ALA A 70 1.20 -14.45 -12.48
C ALA A 70 0.91 -15.94 -12.22
N GLU A 71 1.77 -16.60 -11.44
CA GLU A 71 1.57 -18.00 -11.00
C GLU A 71 0.25 -18.16 -10.25
N TYR A 72 -0.05 -17.29 -9.28
CA TYR A 72 -1.31 -17.28 -8.56
C TYR A 72 -2.53 -17.15 -9.48
N THR A 73 -2.46 -16.25 -10.45
CA THR A 73 -3.56 -16.00 -11.39
C THR A 73 -3.82 -17.23 -12.25
N GLU A 74 -2.77 -17.94 -12.66
CA GLU A 74 -2.87 -19.19 -13.40
C GLU A 74 -3.42 -20.33 -12.53
N GLU A 75 -2.92 -20.49 -11.30
CA GLU A 75 -3.44 -21.48 -10.33
C GLU A 75 -4.93 -21.26 -10.02
N ARG A 76 -5.31 -20.00 -9.79
CA ARG A 76 -6.71 -19.63 -9.56
C ARG A 76 -7.59 -19.98 -10.76
N ARG A 77 -7.12 -19.73 -11.99
CA ARG A 77 -7.84 -20.12 -13.21
C ARG A 77 -8.05 -21.64 -13.25
N LYS A 78 -6.99 -22.42 -13.00
CA LYS A 78 -7.08 -23.90 -12.95
C LYS A 78 -8.08 -24.40 -11.90
N ILE A 79 -8.12 -23.77 -10.72
CA ILE A 79 -9.10 -24.10 -9.67
C ILE A 79 -10.52 -23.74 -10.11
N ILE A 80 -10.73 -22.57 -10.72
CA ILE A 80 -12.06 -22.18 -11.23
C ILE A 80 -12.55 -23.17 -12.29
N ASP A 81 -11.69 -23.52 -13.25
CA ASP A 81 -12.03 -24.48 -14.31
C ASP A 81 -12.35 -25.86 -13.71
N SER A 82 -11.56 -26.32 -12.73
CA SER A 82 -11.80 -27.58 -12.00
C SER A 82 -13.07 -27.54 -11.14
N SER A 83 -13.35 -26.38 -10.52
CA SER A 83 -14.54 -26.14 -9.70
C SER A 83 -15.81 -26.16 -10.54
N ASN A 84 -15.78 -25.58 -11.75
CA ASN A 84 -16.93 -25.59 -12.65
C ASN A 84 -17.28 -27.03 -13.05
N GLY A 85 -16.28 -27.84 -13.46
CA GLY A 85 -16.49 -29.26 -13.73
C GLY A 85 -16.98 -30.04 -12.50
N SER A 86 -16.40 -29.77 -11.32
CA SER A 86 -16.83 -30.41 -10.08
C SER A 86 -18.22 -29.98 -9.60
N SER A 87 -18.69 -28.77 -9.95
CA SER A 87 -20.00 -28.26 -9.54
C SER A 87 -21.12 -29.02 -10.26
N GLU A 88 -20.93 -29.29 -11.55
CA GLU A 88 -21.89 -30.10 -12.33
C GLU A 88 -22.01 -31.52 -11.77
N ASP A 89 -20.87 -32.15 -11.44
CA ASP A 89 -20.86 -33.48 -10.82
C ASP A 89 -21.47 -33.48 -9.41
N PHE A 90 -21.17 -32.45 -8.61
CA PHE A 90 -21.72 -32.31 -7.26
C PHE A 90 -23.22 -32.04 -7.27
N GLU A 91 -23.73 -31.22 -8.18
CA GLU A 91 -25.17 -30.95 -8.34
C GLU A 91 -25.93 -32.22 -8.75
N ARG A 92 -25.35 -33.07 -9.60
CA ARG A 92 -25.91 -34.39 -9.95
C ARG A 92 -25.97 -35.32 -8.75
N VAL A 93 -24.89 -35.41 -7.97
CA VAL A 93 -24.85 -36.20 -6.73
C VAL A 93 -25.83 -35.68 -5.69
N ALA A 94 -25.91 -34.36 -5.49
CA ALA A 94 -26.82 -33.72 -4.55
C ALA A 94 -28.29 -33.95 -4.94
N THR A 95 -28.60 -33.87 -6.22
CA THR A 95 -29.94 -34.15 -6.76
C THR A 95 -30.30 -35.61 -6.57
N HIS A 96 -29.38 -36.54 -6.85
CA HIS A 96 -29.60 -37.97 -6.65
C HIS A 96 -29.76 -38.33 -5.16
N ALA A 97 -28.97 -37.71 -4.27
CA ALA A 97 -29.11 -37.86 -2.82
C ALA A 97 -30.45 -37.28 -2.31
N PHE A 98 -30.90 -36.15 -2.86
CA PHE A 98 -32.20 -35.56 -2.57
C PHE A 98 -33.37 -36.44 -3.02
N ILE A 99 -33.29 -37.01 -4.23
CA ILE A 99 -34.27 -37.99 -4.74
C ILE A 99 -34.34 -39.21 -3.81
N ARG A 100 -33.20 -39.80 -3.43
CA ARG A 100 -33.19 -40.93 -2.47
C ARG A 100 -33.77 -40.56 -1.11
N LYS A 101 -33.55 -39.34 -0.64
CA LYS A 101 -34.15 -38.87 0.62
C LYS A 101 -35.66 -38.72 0.48
N LEU A 102 -36.16 -38.21 -0.65
CA LEU A 102 -37.59 -38.18 -0.95
C LEU A 102 -38.20 -39.58 -1.03
N GLU A 103 -37.53 -40.53 -1.68
CA GLU A 103 -37.96 -41.94 -1.73
C GLU A 103 -38.02 -42.57 -0.33
N LEU A 104 -37.04 -42.25 0.53
CA LEU A 104 -37.00 -42.76 1.90
C LEU A 104 -38.09 -42.14 2.76
N VAL A 105 -38.34 -40.83 2.62
CA VAL A 105 -39.47 -40.14 3.26
C VAL A 105 -40.80 -40.69 2.74
N GLN A 106 -40.91 -40.99 1.44
CA GLN A 106 -42.11 -41.58 0.86
C GLN A 106 -42.35 -43.00 1.38
N ARG A 107 -41.31 -43.84 1.48
CA ARG A 107 -41.42 -45.17 2.12
C ARG A 107 -41.76 -45.08 3.60
N GLN A 108 -41.23 -44.08 4.31
CA GLN A 108 -41.58 -43.83 5.70
C GLN A 108 -43.03 -43.34 5.83
N LEU A 109 -43.52 -42.53 4.89
CA LEU A 109 -44.89 -42.09 4.82
C LEU A 109 -45.82 -43.25 4.47
N ASP A 110 -45.47 -44.12 3.52
CA ASP A 110 -46.22 -45.32 3.15
C ASP A 110 -46.26 -46.33 4.32
N ALA A 111 -45.15 -46.48 5.05
CA ALA A 111 -45.08 -47.28 6.26
C ALA A 111 -45.86 -46.66 7.42
N ALA A 112 -45.84 -45.33 7.55
CA ALA A 112 -46.63 -44.60 8.54
C ALA A 112 -48.12 -44.65 8.21
N LEU A 113 -48.53 -44.53 6.95
CA LEU A 113 -49.90 -44.73 6.45
C LEU A 113 -50.37 -46.17 6.67
N ALA A 114 -49.50 -47.16 6.45
CA ALA A 114 -49.77 -48.56 6.78
C ALA A 114 -49.89 -48.78 8.30
N ALA A 115 -49.18 -48.00 9.12
CA ALA A 115 -49.27 -48.03 10.58
C ALA A 115 -50.45 -47.19 11.14
N GLU A 116 -50.89 -46.13 10.45
CA GLU A 116 -52.05 -45.30 10.79
C GLU A 116 -53.38 -46.03 10.54
N VAL A 117 -53.39 -47.04 9.68
CA VAL A 117 -54.49 -48.03 9.59
C VAL A 117 -54.57 -48.90 10.86
N MET A 118 -53.57 -48.87 11.75
CA MET A 118 -53.54 -49.71 12.94
C MET A 118 -53.67 -49.00 14.29
N GLN A 119 -53.39 -47.70 14.47
CA GLN A 119 -53.52 -47.08 15.81
C GLN A 119 -53.91 -45.60 15.77
N SER A 120 -55.10 -45.32 16.32
CA SER A 120 -55.51 -44.02 16.86
C SER A 120 -54.96 -43.82 18.27
N GLU A 121 -54.36 -42.65 18.55
CA GLU A 121 -54.38 -41.85 19.80
C GLU A 121 -53.07 -41.04 19.99
N LEU A 122 -53.16 -39.70 19.80
CA LEU A 122 -52.55 -38.50 20.45
C LEU A 122 -51.21 -38.57 21.26
N PRO A 123 -50.56 -37.45 21.72
CA PRO A 123 -50.46 -36.06 21.23
C PRO A 123 -49.02 -35.43 21.25
N ILE A 124 -48.90 -34.32 20.50
CA ILE A 124 -48.07 -33.08 20.58
C ILE A 124 -46.96 -32.93 21.66
N GLY A 125 -45.74 -32.49 21.25
CA GLY A 125 -44.78 -31.82 22.15
C GLY A 125 -43.45 -31.28 21.58
N PHE A 126 -43.38 -29.93 21.44
CA PHE A 126 -42.26 -28.99 21.67
C PHE A 126 -40.98 -28.81 20.77
N ARG A 127 -40.87 -27.55 20.30
CA ARG A 127 -39.71 -26.60 20.11
C ARG A 127 -38.39 -26.94 20.84
N GLN A 128 -37.17 -26.50 20.46
CA GLN A 128 -36.72 -25.18 19.95
C GLN A 128 -35.26 -25.22 19.45
N GLN A 129 -34.86 -24.18 18.71
CA GLN A 129 -33.54 -23.88 18.15
C GLN A 129 -32.54 -23.33 19.19
N GLY A 130 -31.23 -23.44 18.87
CA GLY A 130 -30.30 -22.33 19.06
C GLY A 130 -28.95 -22.64 19.72
N HIS A 131 -27.88 -22.72 18.91
CA HIS A 131 -26.52 -22.18 19.13
C HIS A 131 -25.48 -22.99 18.35
N PHE A 132 -25.10 -22.57 17.13
CA PHE A 132 -23.97 -23.19 16.43
C PHE A 132 -23.45 -22.28 15.31
N GLU A 133 -22.44 -21.46 15.57
CA GLU A 133 -21.77 -20.75 14.46
C GLU A 133 -20.26 -20.50 14.62
N LEU A 134 -19.59 -21.05 15.63
CA LEU A 134 -18.11 -21.04 15.71
C LEU A 134 -17.48 -22.40 16.04
N THR A 135 -18.28 -23.46 16.13
CA THR A 135 -17.84 -24.84 16.40
C THR A 135 -17.83 -25.73 15.15
N LEU A 136 -18.27 -25.23 13.98
CA LEU A 136 -18.45 -26.03 12.76
C LEU A 136 -17.14 -26.49 12.11
N ALA A 137 -16.05 -25.70 12.14
CA ALA A 137 -14.82 -26.08 11.44
C ALA A 137 -14.06 -27.28 12.05
N PHE A 138 -14.24 -27.58 13.34
CA PHE A 138 -13.58 -28.72 14.02
C PHE A 138 -14.53 -29.88 14.36
N VAL A 139 -15.84 -29.63 14.51
CA VAL A 139 -16.85 -30.70 14.70
C VAL A 139 -17.21 -31.38 13.36
N ASP A 140 -16.97 -30.73 12.22
CA ASP A 140 -17.30 -31.30 10.91
C ASP A 140 -16.38 -32.43 10.44
N GLY A 141 -15.12 -32.53 10.88
CA GLY A 141 -14.22 -33.57 10.35
C GLY A 141 -14.67 -35.01 10.60
N ALA A 142 -15.28 -35.28 11.76
CA ALA A 142 -15.77 -36.61 12.15
C ALA A 142 -17.24 -36.85 11.74
N MET A 143 -18.09 -35.83 11.82
CA MET A 143 -19.47 -35.89 11.33
C MET A 143 -19.53 -36.00 9.80
N LEU A 144 -18.73 -35.23 9.08
CA LEU A 144 -18.61 -35.29 7.63
C LEU A 144 -18.09 -36.66 7.20
N ARG A 145 -17.09 -37.25 7.88
CA ARG A 145 -16.65 -38.64 7.59
C ARG A 145 -17.76 -39.68 7.78
N ARG A 146 -18.60 -39.55 8.82
CA ARG A 146 -19.75 -40.43 9.03
C ARG A 146 -20.85 -40.22 7.97
N GLN A 147 -21.13 -38.98 7.59
CA GLN A 147 -22.09 -38.65 6.54
C GLN A 147 -21.59 -39.09 5.15
N LEU A 148 -20.29 -38.93 4.88
CA LEU A 148 -19.62 -39.44 3.68
C LEU A 148 -19.68 -40.96 3.64
N ALA A 149 -19.45 -41.66 4.75
CA ALA A 149 -19.53 -43.13 4.80
C ALA A 149 -20.91 -43.68 4.42
N GLN A 150 -21.97 -42.88 4.54
CA GLN A 150 -23.33 -43.23 4.11
C GLN A 150 -23.58 -43.02 2.61
N LEU A 151 -22.69 -42.32 1.90
CA LEU A 151 -22.76 -42.13 0.46
C LEU A 151 -22.10 -43.31 -0.29
N ASP A 152 -22.56 -43.56 -1.52
CA ASP A 152 -21.86 -44.49 -2.40
C ASP A 152 -20.44 -43.99 -2.73
N ALA A 153 -19.57 -44.90 -3.19
CA ALA A 153 -18.16 -44.58 -3.40
C ALA A 153 -17.96 -43.44 -4.43
N ALA A 154 -18.81 -43.35 -5.44
CA ALA A 154 -18.76 -42.30 -6.45
C ALA A 154 -19.11 -40.93 -5.85
N SER A 155 -20.20 -40.87 -5.07
CA SER A 155 -20.66 -39.65 -4.39
C SER A 155 -19.65 -39.17 -3.35
N ARG A 156 -19.04 -40.08 -2.57
CA ARG A 156 -17.94 -39.74 -1.65
C ARG A 156 -16.79 -39.05 -2.37
N LEU A 157 -16.34 -39.64 -3.46
CA LEU A 157 -15.23 -39.14 -4.23
C LEU A 157 -15.52 -37.77 -4.85
N VAL A 158 -16.77 -37.48 -5.25
CA VAL A 158 -17.19 -36.15 -5.70
C VAL A 158 -17.15 -35.13 -4.55
N VAL A 159 -17.66 -35.47 -3.37
CA VAL A 159 -17.62 -34.57 -2.20
C VAL A 159 -16.17 -34.32 -1.73
N GLU A 160 -15.33 -35.35 -1.68
CA GLU A 160 -13.91 -35.23 -1.33
C GLU A 160 -13.16 -34.34 -2.32
N ARG A 161 -13.41 -34.49 -3.64
CA ARG A 161 -12.86 -33.60 -4.67
C ARG A 161 -13.30 -32.16 -4.45
N ARG A 162 -14.58 -31.92 -4.17
CA ARG A 162 -15.12 -30.59 -3.91
C ARG A 162 -14.49 -29.96 -2.66
N GLN A 163 -14.37 -30.72 -1.57
CA GLN A 163 -13.73 -30.27 -0.34
C GLN A 163 -12.25 -29.92 -0.59
N LYS A 164 -11.53 -30.76 -1.33
CA LYS A 164 -10.13 -30.49 -1.72
C LYS A 164 -10.02 -29.19 -2.52
N LEU A 165 -10.91 -28.97 -3.50
CA LEU A 165 -10.92 -27.73 -4.30
C LEU A 165 -11.21 -26.49 -3.43
N MET A 166 -12.14 -26.60 -2.46
CA MET A 166 -12.42 -25.51 -1.51
C MET A 166 -11.21 -25.18 -0.64
N LEU A 167 -10.51 -26.19 -0.10
CA LEU A 167 -9.28 -25.99 0.68
C LEU A 167 -8.19 -25.35 -0.17
N GLN A 168 -7.99 -25.82 -1.41
CA GLN A 168 -7.03 -25.21 -2.33
C GLN A 168 -7.39 -23.75 -2.67
N GLN A 169 -8.68 -23.44 -2.84
CA GLN A 169 -9.15 -22.08 -3.08
C GLN A 169 -8.91 -21.17 -1.86
N TYR A 170 -9.06 -21.71 -0.64
CA TYR A 170 -8.75 -21.00 0.59
C TYR A 170 -7.24 -20.71 0.73
N ASP A 171 -6.40 -21.72 0.55
CA ASP A 171 -4.93 -21.57 0.58
C ASP A 171 -4.46 -20.52 -0.45
N LEU A 172 -5.05 -20.56 -1.66
CA LEU A 172 -4.82 -19.55 -2.69
C LEU A 172 -5.19 -18.15 -2.20
N TYR A 173 -6.38 -17.99 -1.62
CA TYR A 173 -6.83 -16.71 -1.09
C TYR A 173 -5.88 -16.15 -0.02
N GLU A 174 -5.41 -16.98 0.91
CA GLU A 174 -4.44 -16.56 1.93
C GLU A 174 -3.11 -16.09 1.32
N ARG A 175 -2.56 -16.85 0.36
CA ARG A 175 -1.35 -16.46 -0.37
C ARG A 175 -1.52 -15.13 -1.12
N PHE A 176 -2.70 -14.91 -1.70
CA PHE A 176 -3.00 -13.65 -2.37
C PHE A 176 -3.09 -12.46 -1.41
N VAL A 177 -3.74 -12.63 -0.26
CA VAL A 177 -3.78 -11.60 0.79
C VAL A 177 -2.36 -11.28 1.27
N GLN A 178 -1.51 -12.29 1.44
CA GLN A 178 -0.11 -12.10 1.81
C GLN A 178 0.67 -11.33 0.72
N LEU A 179 0.49 -11.68 -0.55
CA LEU A 179 1.11 -10.96 -1.67
C LEU A 179 0.69 -9.49 -1.72
N GLN A 180 -0.59 -9.18 -1.49
CA GLN A 180 -1.08 -7.80 -1.42
C GLN A 180 -0.42 -6.99 -0.29
N ARG A 181 -0.16 -7.63 0.87
CA ARG A 181 0.56 -7.01 1.99
C ARG A 181 2.01 -6.72 1.61
N GLU A 182 2.70 -7.69 1.02
CA GLU A 182 4.10 -7.54 0.58
C GLU A 182 4.25 -6.42 -0.46
N GLU A 183 3.28 -6.24 -1.35
CA GLU A 183 3.28 -5.15 -2.33
C GLU A 183 3.09 -3.77 -1.68
N LEU A 184 2.24 -3.69 -0.65
CA LEU A 184 2.10 -2.47 0.15
C LEU A 184 3.39 -2.14 0.91
N GLU A 185 4.06 -3.15 1.46
CA GLU A 185 5.36 -2.99 2.09
C GLU A 185 6.43 -2.53 1.10
N LEU A 186 6.42 -3.06 -0.13
CA LEU A 186 7.32 -2.59 -1.19
C LEU A 186 7.06 -1.11 -1.50
N LEU A 187 5.80 -0.69 -1.66
CA LEU A 187 5.43 0.71 -1.86
C LEU A 187 6.02 1.60 -0.75
N HIS A 188 5.90 1.19 0.51
CA HIS A 188 6.50 1.89 1.64
C HIS A 188 8.02 1.95 1.55
N LYS A 189 8.69 0.82 1.29
CA LYS A 189 10.15 0.77 1.15
C LYS A 189 10.66 1.66 0.04
N TYR A 190 9.97 1.69 -1.11
CA TYR A 190 10.29 2.60 -2.21
C TYR A 190 10.20 4.05 -1.77
N PHE A 191 9.08 4.44 -1.13
CA PHE A 191 8.89 5.81 -0.64
C PHE A 191 9.95 6.20 0.39
N ASP A 192 10.24 5.32 1.34
CA ASP A 192 11.19 5.60 2.42
C ASP A 192 12.64 5.71 1.91
N GLN A 193 12.93 5.08 0.76
CA GLN A 193 14.22 5.19 0.06
C GLN A 193 14.27 6.32 -0.96
N SER A 194 13.12 6.79 -1.44
CA SER A 194 13.05 7.99 -2.25
C SER A 194 13.50 9.17 -1.40
N ASP A 195 14.32 10.05 -1.96
CA ASP A 195 14.89 11.19 -1.24
C ASP A 195 13.83 12.28 -1.02
N VAL A 196 12.77 11.93 -0.29
CA VAL A 196 11.67 12.84 -0.05
C VAL A 196 12.20 14.02 0.75
N SER A 197 13.11 13.77 1.68
CA SER A 197 13.75 14.76 2.54
C SER A 197 14.78 15.69 1.87
N SER A 198 15.12 15.47 0.60
CA SER A 198 16.12 16.28 -0.13
C SER A 198 17.55 16.21 0.43
N VAL A 199 17.92 15.07 1.03
CA VAL A 199 19.24 14.84 1.65
C VAL A 199 20.27 14.32 0.64
N ALA A 200 19.82 13.60 -0.39
CA ALA A 200 20.70 12.98 -1.37
C ALA A 200 21.29 13.99 -2.35
N THR A 201 22.50 13.73 -2.79
CA THR A 201 23.23 14.55 -3.76
C THR A 201 22.67 14.38 -5.17
N ALA A 202 22.97 15.33 -6.06
CA ALA A 202 22.53 15.25 -7.45
C ALA A 202 23.04 13.97 -8.16
N ASP A 203 24.24 13.48 -7.85
CA ASP A 203 24.80 12.28 -8.46
C ASP A 203 24.09 11.00 -7.98
N GLU A 204 23.85 10.87 -6.67
CA GLU A 204 23.07 9.76 -6.12
C GLU A 204 21.65 9.70 -6.70
N LEU A 205 21.04 10.86 -6.93
CA LEU A 205 19.71 10.96 -7.54
C LEU A 205 19.74 10.54 -9.02
N ARG A 206 20.80 10.86 -9.77
CA ARG A 206 20.94 10.43 -11.18
C ARG A 206 21.11 8.91 -11.28
N ASP A 207 21.94 8.32 -10.43
CA ASP A 207 22.12 6.86 -10.39
C ASP A 207 20.83 6.15 -10.01
N ALA A 208 20.12 6.67 -8.99
CA ALA A 208 18.82 6.15 -8.58
C ALA A 208 17.81 6.24 -9.73
N LEU A 209 17.78 7.37 -10.45
CA LEU A 209 16.89 7.57 -11.58
C LEU A 209 17.14 6.54 -12.69
N GLN A 210 18.40 6.23 -13.01
CA GLN A 210 18.75 5.25 -14.03
C GLN A 210 18.16 3.87 -13.74
N ILE A 211 18.13 3.46 -12.47
CA ILE A 211 17.54 2.18 -12.04
C ILE A 211 16.01 2.26 -12.07
N LEU A 212 15.44 3.35 -11.59
CA LEU A 212 13.99 3.57 -11.55
C LEU A 212 13.39 3.65 -12.97
N GLU A 213 14.14 4.12 -13.96
CA GLU A 213 13.73 4.14 -15.37
C GLU A 213 13.58 2.75 -15.99
N GLN A 214 14.26 1.75 -15.45
CA GLN A 214 14.17 0.35 -15.88
C GLN A 214 13.05 -0.43 -15.16
N SER A 215 12.33 0.22 -14.25
CA SER A 215 11.27 -0.42 -13.48
C SER A 215 9.99 -0.57 -14.32
N PRO A 216 9.23 -1.68 -14.14
CA PRO A 216 7.93 -1.85 -14.78
C PRO A 216 6.97 -0.67 -14.51
N GLN A 217 6.10 -0.35 -15.47
CA GLN A 217 5.15 0.76 -15.36
C GLN A 217 4.10 0.53 -14.26
N ASP A 218 3.72 -0.72 -14.03
CA ASP A 218 2.79 -1.14 -12.97
C ASP A 218 3.42 -1.19 -11.57
N ASN A 219 4.73 -0.91 -11.44
CA ASN A 219 5.40 -0.75 -10.16
C ASN A 219 5.20 0.67 -9.62
N PHE A 220 4.02 0.93 -9.03
CA PHE A 220 3.67 2.26 -8.52
C PHE A 220 4.65 2.79 -7.46
N GLY A 221 5.31 1.93 -6.68
CA GLY A 221 6.35 2.36 -5.73
C GLY A 221 7.57 2.94 -6.45
N ALA A 222 8.05 2.26 -7.49
CA ALA A 222 9.11 2.78 -8.33
C ALA A 222 8.68 4.05 -9.09
N GLN A 223 7.45 4.11 -9.62
CA GLN A 223 6.97 5.31 -10.32
C GLN A 223 6.87 6.54 -9.39
N LEU A 224 6.38 6.36 -8.16
CA LEU A 224 6.38 7.45 -7.16
C LEU A 224 7.81 7.88 -6.79
N SER A 225 8.71 6.92 -6.58
CA SER A 225 10.13 7.21 -6.27
C SER A 225 10.82 7.91 -7.43
N LYS A 226 10.50 7.51 -8.67
CA LYS A 226 10.97 8.16 -9.90
C LYS A 226 10.50 9.60 -9.97
N ALA A 227 9.22 9.85 -9.71
CA ALA A 227 8.68 11.19 -9.67
C ALA A 227 9.36 12.07 -8.62
N ILE A 228 9.55 11.57 -7.39
CA ILE A 228 10.28 12.28 -6.33
C ILE A 228 11.71 12.60 -6.77
N THR A 229 12.42 11.62 -7.32
CA THR A 229 13.80 11.79 -7.83
C THR A 229 13.85 12.85 -8.92
N LEU A 230 12.92 12.83 -9.88
CA LEU A 230 12.79 13.84 -10.92
C LEU A 230 12.49 15.24 -10.36
N MET A 231 11.62 15.35 -9.34
CA MET A 231 11.35 16.61 -8.65
C MET A 231 12.63 17.18 -8.01
N ARG A 232 13.40 16.35 -7.32
CA ARG A 232 14.65 16.76 -6.66
C ARG A 232 15.75 17.17 -7.64
N LEU A 233 15.75 16.58 -8.83
CA LEU A 233 16.62 16.97 -9.94
C LEU A 233 16.11 18.20 -10.72
N GLY A 234 15.02 18.85 -10.28
CA GLY A 234 14.43 20.01 -10.96
C GLY A 234 13.66 19.68 -12.24
N ARG A 235 13.46 18.40 -12.58
CA ARG A 235 12.73 17.93 -13.78
C ARG A 235 11.22 17.83 -13.51
N THR A 236 10.61 18.97 -13.14
CA THR A 236 9.22 19.05 -12.66
C THR A 236 8.17 18.59 -13.67
N GLU A 237 8.36 18.88 -14.96
CA GLU A 237 7.44 18.45 -16.03
C GLU A 237 7.41 16.92 -16.16
N ALA A 238 8.59 16.30 -16.20
CA ALA A 238 8.74 14.84 -16.25
C ALA A 238 8.13 14.18 -15.01
N ALA A 239 8.37 14.74 -13.82
CA ALA A 239 7.75 14.26 -12.60
C ALA A 239 6.21 14.35 -12.65
N THR A 240 5.68 15.47 -13.13
CA THR A 240 4.23 15.68 -13.27
C THR A 240 3.59 14.65 -14.19
N LYS A 241 4.26 14.32 -15.30
CA LYS A 241 3.81 13.28 -16.24
C LYS A 241 3.70 11.91 -15.54
N VAL A 242 4.77 11.47 -14.88
CA VAL A 242 4.79 10.19 -14.16
C VAL A 242 3.70 10.14 -13.09
N LEU A 243 3.50 11.23 -12.32
CA LEU A 243 2.44 11.31 -11.32
C LEU A 243 1.03 11.29 -11.93
N GLY A 244 0.87 11.84 -13.14
CA GLY A 244 -0.38 11.80 -13.89
C GLY A 244 -0.77 10.37 -14.27
N GLU A 245 0.19 9.58 -14.75
CA GLU A 245 0.02 8.16 -15.09
C GLU A 245 -0.40 7.36 -13.84
N VAL A 246 0.36 7.50 -12.73
CA VAL A 246 0.02 6.83 -11.44
C VAL A 246 -1.36 7.23 -10.93
N LYS A 247 -1.80 8.47 -11.14
CA LYS A 247 -3.13 8.93 -10.69
C LYS A 247 -4.27 8.37 -11.55
N GLY A 248 -4.05 8.20 -12.85
CA GLY A 248 -5.07 7.77 -13.82
C GLY A 248 -5.29 6.25 -13.85
N GLU A 249 -4.22 5.47 -13.68
CA GLU A 249 -4.25 4.01 -13.88
C GLU A 249 -4.65 3.20 -12.64
N VAL A 250 -4.71 3.82 -11.46
CA VAL A 250 -5.05 3.11 -10.20
C VAL A 250 -6.57 2.90 -10.12
N GLN A 251 -7.08 1.99 -10.94
CA GLN A 251 -8.35 1.33 -10.73
C GLN A 251 -8.10 0.03 -9.96
N GLY A 252 -8.27 0.05 -8.64
CA GLY A 252 -8.64 -1.15 -7.89
C GLY A 252 -7.64 -1.77 -6.91
N HIS A 253 -6.32 -1.56 -7.01
CA HIS A 253 -5.38 -2.34 -6.17
C HIS A 253 -4.47 -1.57 -5.20
N HIS A 254 -3.99 -0.37 -5.53
CA HIS A 254 -3.11 0.40 -4.63
C HIS A 254 -3.79 1.65 -4.07
N LYS A 255 -4.62 1.46 -3.03
CA LYS A 255 -5.37 2.55 -2.38
C LYS A 255 -4.48 3.71 -1.89
N LEU A 256 -3.20 3.45 -1.61
CA LEU A 256 -2.24 4.47 -1.17
C LEU A 256 -1.51 5.20 -2.32
N ALA A 257 -1.33 4.56 -3.48
CA ALA A 257 -0.52 5.15 -4.55
C ALA A 257 -1.13 6.45 -5.09
N ARG A 258 -2.44 6.45 -5.32
CA ARG A 258 -3.18 7.63 -5.80
C ARG A 258 -3.10 8.83 -4.86
N PRO A 259 -3.43 8.75 -3.55
CA PRO A 259 -3.32 9.91 -2.66
C PRO A 259 -1.88 10.38 -2.49
N LEU A 260 -0.87 9.50 -2.49
CA LEU A 260 0.54 9.91 -2.50
C LEU A 260 0.90 10.68 -3.76
N ALA A 261 0.49 10.20 -4.93
CA ALA A 261 0.71 10.91 -6.19
C ALA A 261 0.05 12.30 -6.19
N MET A 262 -1.17 12.41 -5.64
CA MET A 262 -1.87 13.69 -5.49
C MET A 262 -1.15 14.64 -4.53
N ALA A 263 -0.64 14.14 -3.40
CA ALA A 263 0.11 14.96 -2.45
C ALA A 263 1.46 15.44 -3.04
N LEU A 264 2.15 14.61 -3.82
CA LEU A 264 3.36 15.02 -4.56
C LEU A 264 3.05 16.04 -5.65
N GLN A 265 1.94 15.87 -6.39
CA GLN A 265 1.46 16.90 -7.34
C GLN A 265 1.16 18.22 -6.63
N ALA A 266 0.59 18.17 -5.41
CA ALA A 266 0.36 19.38 -4.62
C ALA A 266 1.68 20.09 -4.25
N GLU A 267 2.75 19.35 -3.94
CA GLU A 267 4.08 19.91 -3.71
C GLU A 267 4.62 20.61 -4.97
N ILE A 268 4.55 19.98 -6.14
CA ILE A 268 4.96 20.61 -7.41
C ILE A 268 4.17 21.90 -7.63
N LEU A 269 2.84 21.85 -7.49
CA LEU A 269 1.96 23.00 -7.67
C LEU A 269 2.29 24.14 -6.68
N ALA A 270 2.58 23.81 -5.42
CA ALA A 270 2.95 24.79 -4.40
C ALA A 270 4.27 25.50 -4.77
N ARG A 271 5.30 24.76 -5.18
CA ARG A 271 6.58 25.32 -5.65
C ARG A 271 6.43 26.18 -6.90
N SER A 272 5.48 25.84 -7.77
CA SER A 272 5.16 26.64 -8.96
C SER A 272 4.23 27.84 -8.68
N GLY A 273 3.95 28.17 -7.41
CA GLY A 273 3.09 29.30 -7.03
C GLY A 273 1.58 29.08 -7.26
N LYS A 274 1.15 27.87 -7.61
CA LYS A 274 -0.26 27.52 -7.84
C LYS A 274 -0.96 27.13 -6.54
N SER A 275 -0.97 28.05 -5.58
CA SER A 275 -1.40 27.80 -4.19
C SER A 275 -2.81 27.24 -4.05
N VAL A 276 -3.78 27.74 -4.82
CA VAL A 276 -5.18 27.29 -4.76
C VAL A 276 -5.32 25.83 -5.20
N GLU A 277 -4.66 25.47 -6.31
CA GLU A 277 -4.69 24.11 -6.85
C GLU A 277 -3.95 23.13 -5.92
N ALA A 278 -2.81 23.55 -5.37
CA ALA A 278 -2.04 22.78 -4.39
C ALA A 278 -2.91 22.42 -3.17
N ARG A 279 -3.59 23.41 -2.58
CA ARG A 279 -4.49 23.21 -1.43
C ARG A 279 -5.63 22.24 -1.74
N LYS A 280 -6.28 22.39 -2.89
CA LYS A 280 -7.38 21.52 -3.33
C LYS A 280 -6.90 20.08 -3.52
N MET A 281 -5.76 19.91 -4.17
CA MET A 281 -5.17 18.59 -4.43
C MET A 281 -4.78 17.90 -3.12
N LEU A 282 -4.14 18.64 -2.21
CA LEU A 282 -3.72 18.14 -0.91
C LEU A 282 -4.89 17.75 -0.01
N ALA A 283 -5.92 18.60 0.07
CA ALA A 283 -7.14 18.29 0.83
C ALA A 283 -7.84 17.03 0.31
N THR A 284 -7.81 16.81 -1.01
CA THR A 284 -8.36 15.59 -1.61
C THR A 284 -7.53 14.37 -1.25
N ALA A 285 -6.20 14.46 -1.29
CA ALA A 285 -5.30 13.38 -0.87
C ALA A 285 -5.51 12.99 0.60
N ALA A 286 -5.53 13.97 1.50
CA ALA A 286 -5.73 13.78 2.93
C ALA A 286 -7.11 13.19 3.26
N LYS A 287 -8.16 13.52 2.48
CA LYS A 287 -9.49 12.95 2.65
C LYS A 287 -9.56 11.46 2.32
N ILE A 288 -8.76 10.99 1.36
CA ILE A 288 -8.76 9.58 0.93
C ILE A 288 -8.10 8.69 1.99
N VAL A 289 -7.01 9.15 2.61
CA VAL A 289 -6.21 8.40 3.61
C VAL A 289 -5.77 9.29 4.78
N PRO A 290 -6.69 9.68 5.69
CA PRO A 290 -6.43 10.70 6.70
C PRO A 290 -5.39 10.32 7.78
N LEU A 291 -5.10 9.02 7.91
CA LEU A 291 -4.18 8.50 8.92
C LEU A 291 -2.85 8.03 8.35
N GLU A 292 -2.61 8.16 7.03
CA GLU A 292 -1.37 7.71 6.42
C GLU A 292 -0.22 8.71 6.71
N PRO A 293 0.84 8.30 7.44
CA PRO A 293 1.92 9.20 7.84
C PRO A 293 2.63 9.86 6.67
N ARG A 294 2.81 9.16 5.53
CA ARG A 294 3.47 9.72 4.35
C ARG A 294 2.68 10.86 3.72
N VAL A 295 1.35 10.78 3.75
CA VAL A 295 0.48 11.86 3.27
C VAL A 295 0.52 13.04 4.23
N ALA A 296 0.48 12.80 5.55
CA ALA A 296 0.61 13.87 6.55
C ALA A 296 1.99 14.57 6.51
N TRP A 297 3.05 13.82 6.17
CA TRP A 297 4.38 14.36 5.95
C TRP A 297 4.44 15.28 4.72
N LEU A 298 3.88 14.84 3.59
CA LEU A 298 3.75 15.67 2.39
C LEU A 298 2.87 16.89 2.64
N GLU A 299 1.78 16.71 3.40
CA GLU A 299 0.88 17.79 3.81
C GLU A 299 1.64 18.89 4.57
N ALA A 300 2.47 18.50 5.55
CA ALA A 300 3.24 19.43 6.34
C ALA A 300 4.23 20.24 5.49
N ARG A 301 4.90 19.60 4.53
CA ARG A 301 5.80 20.28 3.58
C ARG A 301 5.08 21.23 2.65
N VAL A 302 3.96 20.80 2.06
CA VAL A 302 3.18 21.65 1.16
C VAL A 302 2.72 22.90 1.91
N TRP A 303 2.23 22.76 3.15
CA TRP A 303 1.87 23.92 3.96
C TRP A 303 3.06 24.82 4.27
N ALA A 304 4.24 24.26 4.54
CA ALA A 304 5.46 25.03 4.77
C ALA A 304 5.88 25.83 3.52
N ILE A 305 5.86 25.21 2.33
CA ILE A 305 6.15 25.87 1.04
C ILE A 305 5.15 27.01 0.77
N LEU A 306 3.89 26.82 1.16
CA LEU A 306 2.84 27.84 1.01
C LEU A 306 2.90 28.96 2.08
N GLY A 307 3.84 28.89 3.04
CA GLY A 307 3.96 29.85 4.14
C GLY A 307 2.87 29.72 5.22
N GLU A 308 2.10 28.63 5.20
CA GLU A 308 0.99 28.37 6.14
C GLU A 308 1.50 27.63 7.39
N GLU A 309 2.31 28.33 8.19
CA GLU A 309 3.09 27.78 9.32
C GLU A 309 2.23 26.94 10.29
N ARG A 310 1.05 27.46 10.69
CA ARG A 310 0.18 26.78 11.67
C ARG A 310 -0.31 25.44 11.15
N GLN A 311 -0.64 25.35 9.87
CA GLN A 311 -1.13 24.15 9.20
C GLN A 311 0.01 23.15 9.01
N ALA A 312 1.22 23.63 8.67
CA ALA A 312 2.43 22.83 8.61
C ALA A 312 2.74 22.18 9.97
N LEU A 313 2.80 22.98 11.05
CA LEU A 313 3.05 22.48 12.41
C LEU A 313 2.02 21.46 12.88
N ARG A 314 0.73 21.70 12.62
CA ARG A 314 -0.33 20.72 12.93
C ARG A 314 -0.12 19.40 12.19
N SER A 315 0.31 19.46 10.94
CA SER A 315 0.55 18.28 10.11
C SER A 315 1.79 17.51 10.59
N TRP A 316 2.88 18.21 10.94
CA TRP A 316 4.05 17.62 11.58
C TRP A 316 3.69 16.93 12.91
N GLN A 317 2.83 17.54 13.73
CA GLN A 317 2.41 16.96 15.01
C GLN A 317 1.66 15.63 14.85
N LYS A 318 0.94 15.41 13.75
CA LYS A 318 0.30 14.11 13.45
C LYS A 318 1.33 12.97 13.37
N LEU A 319 2.58 13.28 13.00
CA LEU A 319 3.65 12.30 12.81
C LEU A 319 4.42 11.96 14.08
N GLN A 320 4.26 12.72 15.16
CA GLN A 320 5.06 12.52 16.39
C GLN A 320 4.90 11.12 17.01
N LYS A 321 3.77 10.45 16.75
CA LYS A 321 3.53 9.08 17.22
C LYS A 321 4.24 8.02 16.37
N SER A 322 4.74 8.37 15.20
CA SER A 322 5.42 7.45 14.29
C SER A 322 6.93 7.49 14.50
N ARG A 323 7.48 6.44 15.12
CA ARG A 323 8.92 6.29 15.36
C ARG A 323 9.73 6.45 14.08
N GLN A 324 9.22 5.93 12.97
CA GLN A 324 9.86 6.01 11.66
C GLN A 324 10.09 7.45 11.18
N PHE A 325 9.21 8.38 11.56
CA PHE A 325 9.27 9.78 11.12
C PHE A 325 9.90 10.70 12.18
N GLY A 326 10.48 10.17 13.26
CA GLY A 326 10.99 10.95 14.39
C GLY A 326 12.01 12.03 13.99
N VAL A 327 13.03 11.67 13.23
CA VAL A 327 14.08 12.59 12.75
C VAL A 327 13.45 13.69 11.87
N VAL A 328 12.79 13.28 10.79
CA VAL A 328 12.23 14.21 9.79
C VAL A 328 11.14 15.11 10.37
N THR A 329 10.38 14.64 11.35
CA THR A 329 9.32 15.43 12.01
C THR A 329 9.92 16.51 12.90
N ASN A 330 10.88 16.16 13.75
CA ASN A 330 11.51 17.15 14.62
C ASN A 330 12.30 18.19 13.82
N ARG A 331 13.02 17.74 12.77
CA ARG A 331 13.68 18.63 11.81
C ARG A 331 12.69 19.55 11.09
N GLY A 332 11.60 18.98 10.56
CA GLY A 332 10.55 19.73 9.87
C GLY A 332 9.88 20.78 10.76
N ILE A 333 9.61 20.46 12.03
CA ILE A 333 9.10 21.42 13.02
C ILE A 333 10.09 22.56 13.24
N ALA A 334 11.36 22.24 13.49
CA ALA A 334 12.40 23.26 13.71
C ALA A 334 12.50 24.21 12.51
N LEU A 335 12.64 23.67 11.30
CA LEU A 335 12.72 24.45 10.06
C LEU A 335 11.45 25.28 9.81
N THR A 336 10.27 24.73 10.11
CA THR A 336 8.99 25.45 9.94
C THR A 336 8.92 26.65 10.89
N CYS A 337 9.37 26.51 12.13
CA CYS A 337 9.46 27.63 13.06
C CYS A 337 10.47 28.69 12.60
N CYS A 338 11.56 28.29 11.94
CA CYS A 338 12.57 29.20 11.40
C CYS A 338 12.19 29.88 10.07
N LEU A 339 11.01 29.64 9.50
CA LEU A 339 10.59 30.28 8.24
C LEU A 339 10.38 31.79 8.36
N ARG A 340 10.19 32.32 9.57
CA ARG A 340 9.92 33.74 9.80
C ARG A 340 11.20 34.48 10.15
N ASN A 341 11.44 35.61 9.49
CA ASN A 341 12.58 36.50 9.79
C ASN A 341 12.65 36.95 11.26
N LYS A 342 11.50 37.02 11.95
CA LYS A 342 11.42 37.38 13.36
C LYS A 342 10.51 36.40 14.09
N ILE A 343 11.10 35.56 14.94
CA ILE A 343 10.40 34.69 15.88
C ILE A 343 10.68 35.12 17.32
N SER A 344 9.78 34.78 18.23
CA SER A 344 10.00 35.04 19.65
C SER A 344 11.15 34.15 20.18
N ARG A 345 11.85 34.60 21.24
CA ARG A 345 12.90 33.81 21.87
C ARG A 345 12.40 32.43 22.31
N GLY A 346 11.17 32.33 22.81
CA GLY A 346 10.56 31.05 23.20
C GLY A 346 10.29 30.10 22.04
N GLU A 347 9.91 30.62 20.86
CA GLU A 347 9.79 29.81 19.63
C GLU A 347 11.16 29.36 19.14
N ALA A 348 12.16 30.25 19.15
CA ALA A 348 13.54 29.91 18.80
C ALA A 348 14.12 28.81 19.71
N THR A 349 13.88 28.87 21.02
CA THR A 349 14.31 27.82 21.96
C THR A 349 13.65 26.48 21.63
N LYS A 350 12.35 26.47 21.36
CA LYS A 350 11.64 25.23 20.95
C LYS A 350 12.16 24.70 19.62
N ALA A 351 12.47 25.56 18.66
CA ALA A 351 13.05 25.14 17.38
C ALA A 351 14.42 24.48 17.59
N ALA A 352 15.28 25.07 18.44
CA ALA A 352 16.59 24.52 18.76
C ALA A 352 16.50 23.17 19.50
N GLU A 353 15.58 23.03 20.46
CA GLU A 353 15.31 21.75 21.14
C GLU A 353 14.88 20.66 20.16
N ARG A 354 14.02 21.01 19.19
CA ARG A 354 13.55 20.07 18.15
C ARG A 354 14.67 19.69 17.20
N ALA A 355 15.47 20.65 16.74
CA ALA A 355 16.61 20.37 15.87
C ALA A 355 17.66 19.50 16.56
N LYS A 356 17.98 19.79 17.83
CA LYS A 356 18.90 18.97 18.64
C LYS A 356 18.39 17.54 18.83
N LEU A 357 17.09 17.36 19.07
CA LEU A 357 16.49 16.03 19.14
C LEU A 357 16.57 15.31 17.79
N ALA A 358 16.36 16.01 16.66
CA ALA A 358 16.49 15.41 15.33
C ALA A 358 17.92 14.92 15.06
N SER A 359 18.93 15.76 15.34
CA SER A 359 20.36 15.41 15.23
C SER A 359 20.71 14.20 16.12
N SER A 360 20.29 14.22 17.38
CA SER A 360 20.53 13.11 18.32
C SER A 360 19.89 11.80 17.85
N LEU A 361 18.65 11.84 17.33
CA LEU A 361 17.98 10.66 16.78
C LEU A 361 18.63 10.15 15.49
N ALA A 362 19.29 11.03 14.74
CA ALA A 362 20.03 10.70 13.52
C ALA A 362 21.48 10.22 13.80
N GLY A 363 21.94 10.29 15.06
CA GLY A 363 23.30 9.92 15.43
C GLY A 363 24.37 10.94 15.06
N GLY A 364 24.01 12.19 14.77
CA GLY A 364 24.96 13.26 14.41
C GLY A 364 25.55 13.16 12.99
N GLU A 365 25.07 12.24 12.16
CA GLU A 365 25.53 12.05 10.77
C GLU A 365 24.62 12.74 9.73
N ASP A 366 23.49 13.31 10.16
CA ASP A 366 22.53 13.97 9.26
C ASP A 366 22.78 15.47 9.15
N TRP A 367 23.53 15.88 8.11
CA TRP A 367 23.85 17.28 7.82
C TRP A 367 22.62 18.20 7.84
N CYS A 368 21.46 17.70 7.39
CA CYS A 368 20.25 18.51 7.30
C CYS A 368 19.65 18.80 8.69
N SER A 369 19.81 17.89 9.66
CA SER A 369 19.46 18.17 11.07
C SER A 369 20.41 19.17 11.70
N GLU A 370 21.70 19.12 11.36
CA GLU A 370 22.68 20.12 11.82
C GLU A 370 22.39 21.50 11.25
N ILE A 371 21.99 21.60 9.97
CA ILE A 371 21.55 22.89 9.40
C ILE A 371 20.29 23.41 10.09
N ALA A 372 19.32 22.55 10.40
CA ALA A 372 18.15 22.98 11.17
C ALA A 372 18.54 23.52 12.55
N LEU A 373 19.57 22.94 13.18
CA LEU A 373 20.11 23.40 14.45
C LEU A 373 20.84 24.74 14.30
N ALA A 374 21.68 24.90 13.27
CA ALA A 374 22.36 26.15 12.96
C ALA A 374 21.38 27.31 12.80
N LEU A 375 20.32 27.13 12.00
CA LEU A 375 19.29 28.16 11.78
C LEU A 375 18.55 28.51 13.08
N ALA A 376 18.19 27.51 13.89
CA ALA A 376 17.53 27.75 15.18
C ALA A 376 18.45 28.48 16.17
N THR A 377 19.74 28.14 16.21
CA THR A 377 20.76 28.81 17.02
C THR A 377 20.99 30.26 16.58
N ALA A 378 21.00 30.51 15.27
CA ALA A 378 21.07 31.87 14.73
C ALA A 378 19.89 32.73 15.19
N HIS A 379 18.67 32.18 15.18
CA HIS A 379 17.48 32.87 15.71
C HIS A 379 17.49 33.11 17.23
N LEU A 380 18.33 32.38 17.98
CA LEU A 380 18.59 32.66 19.40
C LEU A 380 19.59 33.82 19.60
N GLY A 381 20.22 34.30 18.54
CA GLY A 381 21.19 35.40 18.55
C GLY A 381 22.65 34.96 18.64
N ASP A 382 22.92 33.66 18.67
CA ASP A 382 24.29 33.12 18.70
C ASP A 382 24.77 32.78 17.29
N LEU A 383 25.10 33.83 16.51
CA LEU A 383 25.58 33.67 15.14
C LEU A 383 26.91 32.93 15.06
N SER A 384 27.80 33.12 16.05
CA SER A 384 29.12 32.48 16.07
C SER A 384 29.00 30.96 16.15
N GLU A 385 28.15 30.46 17.05
CA GLU A 385 27.92 29.03 17.18
C GLU A 385 27.14 28.47 15.97
N ALA A 386 26.17 29.22 15.46
CA ALA A 386 25.42 28.81 14.27
C ALA A 386 26.32 28.60 13.04
N ILE A 387 27.32 29.47 12.82
CA ILE A 387 28.30 29.34 11.74
C ILE A 387 29.11 28.06 11.90
N LYS A 388 29.64 27.79 13.10
CA LYS A 388 30.41 26.56 13.37
C LYS A 388 29.59 25.30 13.10
N ILE A 389 28.32 25.28 13.51
CA ILE A 389 27.42 24.15 13.25
C ILE A 389 27.18 23.98 11.75
N ALA A 390 26.96 25.07 11.00
CA ALA A 390 26.78 25.01 9.55
C ALA A 390 28.04 24.52 8.81
N GLU A 391 29.22 24.95 9.24
CA GLU A 391 30.51 24.47 8.70
C GLU A 391 30.74 22.99 9.03
N ALA A 392 30.41 22.55 10.25
CA ALA A 392 30.45 21.13 10.63
C ALA A 392 29.47 20.30 9.79
N ALA A 393 28.25 20.81 9.54
CA ALA A 393 27.29 20.17 8.65
C ALA A 393 27.84 20.00 7.22
N ALA A 394 28.60 20.98 6.72
CA ALA A 394 29.25 20.91 5.41
C ALA A 394 30.31 19.80 5.33
N GLN A 395 30.92 19.40 6.46
CA GLN A 395 31.87 18.28 6.52
C GLN A 395 31.18 16.91 6.50
N LEU A 396 29.89 16.84 6.85
CA LEU A 396 29.09 15.61 6.84
C LEU A 396 28.53 15.26 5.45
N THR A 397 28.73 16.13 4.47
CA THR A 397 28.16 15.98 3.12
C THR A 397 29.14 16.40 2.04
N ASN A 398 28.78 16.22 0.77
CA ASN A 398 29.64 16.53 -0.38
C ASN A 398 28.81 17.15 -1.52
N GLY A 399 29.50 17.55 -2.60
CA GLY A 399 28.85 18.03 -3.83
C GLY A 399 27.96 19.26 -3.62
N ASP A 400 26.74 19.22 -4.16
CA ASP A 400 25.78 20.31 -4.09
C ASP A 400 25.32 20.60 -2.65
N LYS A 401 25.20 19.58 -1.81
CA LYS A 401 24.76 19.74 -0.41
C LYS A 401 25.82 20.42 0.46
N GLN A 402 27.09 20.15 0.21
CA GLN A 402 28.18 20.84 0.88
C GLN A 402 28.17 22.33 0.53
N GLN A 403 27.96 22.67 -0.74
CA GLN A 403 27.85 24.06 -1.19
C GLN A 403 26.66 24.78 -0.54
N ILE A 404 25.51 24.10 -0.38
CA ILE A 404 24.37 24.66 0.36
C ILE A 404 24.74 24.98 1.81
N CYS A 405 25.39 24.05 2.52
CA CYS A 405 25.81 24.27 3.91
C CYS A 405 26.78 25.44 4.04
N LEU A 406 27.79 25.52 3.15
CA LEU A 406 28.76 26.60 3.13
C LEU A 406 28.10 27.96 2.80
N SER A 407 27.16 27.99 1.86
CA SER A 407 26.41 29.21 1.54
C SER A 407 25.55 29.69 2.71
N ILE A 408 24.99 28.77 3.51
CA ILE A 408 24.28 29.13 4.75
C ILE A 408 25.25 29.72 5.77
N ALA A 409 26.42 29.10 5.97
CA ALA A 409 27.45 29.62 6.88
C ALA A 409 27.90 31.04 6.48
N GLU A 410 28.12 31.27 5.18
CA GLU A 410 28.47 32.59 4.63
C GLU A 410 27.39 33.64 4.90
N GLN A 411 26.10 33.32 4.66
CA GLN A 411 25.00 34.24 4.96
C GLN A 411 24.89 34.57 6.45
N LEU A 412 25.10 33.57 7.32
CA LEU A 412 25.13 33.78 8.77
C LEU A 412 26.30 34.70 9.18
N SER A 413 27.46 34.57 8.53
CA SER A 413 28.62 35.44 8.76
C SER A 413 28.36 36.90 8.39
N SER A 414 27.51 37.15 7.39
CA SER A 414 27.05 38.49 7.02
C SER A 414 25.86 38.98 7.87
N GLY A 415 25.50 38.25 8.94
CA GLY A 415 24.38 38.58 9.82
C GLY A 415 22.99 38.33 9.24
N THR A 416 22.90 37.62 8.10
CA THR A 416 21.63 37.27 7.46
C THR A 416 21.25 35.83 7.82
N ILE A 417 20.05 35.63 8.35
CA ILE A 417 19.54 34.28 8.64
C ILE A 417 18.72 33.82 7.42
N PRO A 418 19.22 32.84 6.63
CA PRO A 418 18.48 32.36 5.47
C PRO A 418 17.23 31.60 5.89
N ALA A 419 16.14 31.80 5.14
CA ALA A 419 14.97 30.95 5.23
C ALA A 419 15.25 29.61 4.55
N TRP A 420 14.76 28.52 5.14
CA TRP A 420 14.88 27.19 4.53
C TRP A 420 13.91 27.04 3.35
N ASP A 421 14.43 26.65 2.19
CA ASP A 421 13.62 26.30 1.02
C ASP A 421 13.18 24.82 1.12
N PHE A 422 11.93 24.63 1.58
CA PHE A 422 11.32 23.31 1.79
C PHE A 422 11.16 22.51 0.53
#